data_AF-A0A7V1F9Q2-F1
#
_entry.id   AF-A0A7V1F9Q2-F1
#
_cell.length_a   1.000
_cell.length_b   1.000
_cell.length_c   1.000
_cell.angle_alpha   90.00
_cell.angle_beta   90.00
_cell.angle_gamma   90.00
#
_symmetry.space_group_name_H-M   'P 1'
#
loop_
_entity.id
_entity.type
_entity.pdbx_description
1 polymer ?
#
loop_
_entity_poly.entity_id
_entity_poly.type
_entity_poly.pdbx_seq_one_letter_code
_entity_poly.pdbx_strand_id
1 'polypeptide(L)'
;MGENKQMNLIKRNNTNFCCKKLFWFIAPFFFFSFLSTVSGYGFGLQSIGNDNSRSAERPSIVQGNAPTVGVDHVNANEVGLYKKFEITLNVNAAYSNPYDPDEIDIRAVFTAPSGKQWPVFGFYDNFNSVSKWKIRFAPNEAGEWRYYVTISDTNGTGQSQVHRFTADSSVYHGWIHTSPENLHYFIQDDGTPFYGVGMYSPWGTSISTLDRLKRYGGNIFAVWNIMYGGLISSYGIIESELGKYNQLKSGHIDQLLDLSENRGLKIMFCIWPHDLLSATVWTHQWRKNPYSSICSAEDFFSNKTAWKFQKKQYRYLIARFGYSRSLGIWEIVNEINGTDGWANGRRSEAEEWLRKVNQFFHDNDPYHHPTTASQSG
;
A
#
# COMPACT_ATOMS: atom_id res chain seq x y z
N MET A 1 -0.39 -42.22 -66.40
CA MET A 1 0.85 -42.59 -65.68
C MET A 1 1.01 -41.55 -64.60
N GLY A 2 0.68 -41.76 -63.33
CA GLY A 2 0.87 -42.94 -62.50
C GLY A 2 1.55 -42.45 -61.22
N GLU A 3 0.80 -42.45 -60.10
CA GLU A 3 1.25 -42.65 -58.70
C GLU A 3 2.28 -41.67 -58.06
N ASN A 4 2.35 -41.41 -56.75
CA ASN A 4 1.51 -41.67 -55.58
C ASN A 4 1.93 -40.70 -54.45
N LYS A 5 1.08 -40.58 -53.42
CA LYS A 5 1.27 -39.86 -52.14
C LYS A 5 2.52 -40.33 -51.36
N GLN A 6 3.10 -39.49 -50.48
CA GLN A 6 2.79 -39.46 -49.03
C GLN A 6 3.82 -38.66 -48.18
N MET A 7 3.30 -37.98 -47.15
CA MET A 7 3.98 -37.39 -45.98
C MET A 7 4.89 -38.36 -45.22
N ASN A 8 5.87 -37.83 -44.48
CA ASN A 8 6.22 -38.37 -43.16
C ASN A 8 6.79 -37.32 -42.18
N LEU A 9 6.26 -37.40 -40.96
CA LEU A 9 6.64 -36.67 -39.75
C LEU A 9 7.95 -37.19 -39.16
N ILE A 10 8.69 -36.31 -38.47
CA ILE A 10 9.78 -36.69 -37.57
C ILE A 10 9.30 -36.51 -36.12
N LYS A 11 9.08 -37.64 -35.44
CA LYS A 11 9.05 -37.76 -33.97
C LYS A 11 10.48 -38.00 -33.47
N ARG A 12 10.86 -37.41 -32.33
CA ARG A 12 11.99 -37.88 -31.51
C ARG A 12 11.48 -38.30 -30.13
N ASN A 13 11.85 -39.52 -29.76
CA ASN A 13 11.44 -40.25 -28.57
C ASN A 13 12.21 -39.84 -27.31
N ASN A 14 11.49 -39.89 -26.18
CA ASN A 14 12.01 -40.08 -24.84
C ASN A 14 12.61 -41.49 -24.68
N THR A 15 13.69 -41.62 -23.91
CA THR A 15 13.93 -42.78 -23.02
C THR A 15 14.59 -42.31 -21.73
N ASN A 16 14.24 -42.99 -20.65
CA ASN A 16 14.40 -42.62 -19.26
C ASN A 16 15.09 -43.80 -18.52
N PHE A 17 15.79 -43.49 -17.43
CA PHE A 17 16.15 -44.35 -16.27
C PHE A 17 17.18 -45.51 -16.42
N CYS A 18 18.20 -45.53 -15.54
CA CYS A 18 18.16 -46.31 -14.29
C CYS A 18 19.38 -46.07 -13.35
N CYS A 19 19.10 -46.19 -12.05
CA CYS A 19 19.93 -46.03 -10.85
C CYS A 19 21.22 -46.88 -10.75
N LYS A 20 22.18 -46.40 -9.92
CA LYS A 20 22.77 -47.18 -8.80
C LYS A 20 23.52 -46.27 -7.78
N LYS A 21 23.19 -46.44 -6.50
CA LYS A 21 23.85 -45.88 -5.29
C LYS A 21 25.07 -46.74 -4.91
N LEU A 22 26.12 -46.15 -4.30
CA LEU A 22 26.86 -46.77 -3.17
C LEU A 22 27.67 -45.73 -2.36
N PHE A 23 27.98 -46.10 -1.12
CA PHE A 23 28.24 -45.31 0.10
C PHE A 23 29.71 -44.94 0.40
N TRP A 24 29.86 -43.84 1.17
CA TRP A 24 30.79 -43.47 2.27
C TRP A 24 32.22 -44.04 2.41
N PHE A 25 33.17 -43.14 2.73
CA PHE A 25 34.31 -43.36 3.65
C PHE A 25 34.65 -42.06 4.43
N ILE A 26 35.00 -42.21 5.71
CA ILE A 26 35.39 -41.18 6.70
C ILE A 26 36.89 -41.30 7.01
N ALA A 27 37.50 -40.17 7.44
CA ALA A 27 38.60 -40.00 8.41
C ALA A 27 40.03 -39.76 7.85
N PRO A 28 40.98 -39.23 8.67
CA PRO A 28 40.96 -38.01 9.51
C PRO A 28 42.32 -37.23 9.46
N PHE A 29 42.54 -36.31 10.44
CA PHE A 29 43.80 -35.63 10.86
C PHE A 29 44.09 -34.21 10.30
N PHE A 30 44.64 -33.21 11.01
CA PHE A 30 45.33 -33.11 12.31
C PHE A 30 45.07 -31.72 12.95
N PHE A 31 45.05 -31.67 14.27
CA PHE A 31 45.08 -30.47 15.11
C PHE A 31 46.52 -29.89 15.14
N PHE A 32 46.69 -28.58 14.94
CA PHE A 32 47.87 -27.85 15.41
C PHE A 32 47.43 -26.53 16.04
N SER A 33 47.76 -26.40 17.32
CA SER A 33 47.65 -25.19 18.13
C SER A 33 48.82 -24.27 17.80
N PHE A 34 48.53 -23.00 17.50
CA PHE A 34 49.48 -21.90 17.68
C PHE A 34 48.72 -20.69 18.23
N LEU A 35 49.06 -20.31 19.46
CA LEU A 35 48.73 -19.01 20.02
C LEU A 35 49.57 -17.95 19.31
N SER A 36 48.91 -16.94 18.74
CA SER A 36 49.51 -15.61 18.59
C SER A 36 48.41 -14.56 18.74
N THR A 37 48.56 -13.76 19.78
CA THR A 37 47.76 -12.57 20.10
C THR A 37 47.78 -11.56 18.96
N VAL A 38 46.59 -11.24 18.42
CA VAL A 38 46.35 -10.00 17.69
C VAL A 38 45.00 -9.44 18.15
N SER A 39 45.05 -8.22 18.68
CA SER A 39 43.95 -7.37 19.08
C SER A 39 42.98 -7.09 17.92
N GLY A 40 41.68 -7.27 18.14
CA GLY A 40 40.66 -6.84 17.18
C GLY A 40 39.24 -7.16 17.64
N TYR A 41 38.52 -6.12 18.06
CA TYR A 41 37.05 -5.97 18.08
C TYR A 41 36.20 -7.22 18.38
N GLY A 42 35.73 -7.30 19.63
CA GLY A 42 34.76 -8.30 20.07
C GLY A 42 33.42 -8.17 19.33
N PHE A 43 33.09 -9.19 18.53
CA PHE A 43 31.72 -9.52 18.19
C PHE A 43 31.11 -10.31 19.35
N GLY A 44 30.25 -9.65 20.12
CA GLY A 44 29.38 -10.32 21.08
C GLY A 44 28.25 -11.03 20.34
N LEU A 45 28.29 -12.36 20.32
CA LEU A 45 27.11 -13.19 20.09
C LEU A 45 26.17 -13.00 21.30
N GLN A 46 25.15 -12.15 21.14
CA GLN A 46 23.99 -12.18 22.01
C GLN A 46 22.89 -13.01 21.34
N SER A 47 22.36 -13.96 22.12
CA SER A 47 21.22 -14.79 21.75
C SER A 47 20.07 -13.91 21.28
N ILE A 48 19.52 -14.23 20.12
CA ILE A 48 18.25 -13.66 19.65
C ILE A 48 17.16 -14.24 20.57
N GLY A 49 16.91 -13.53 21.67
CA GLY A 49 15.73 -13.71 22.50
C GLY A 49 14.53 -13.34 21.66
N ASN A 50 13.62 -14.29 21.49
CA ASN A 50 12.35 -14.13 20.81
C ASN A 50 11.41 -13.34 21.73
N ASP A 51 11.63 -12.02 21.85
CA ASP A 51 10.80 -11.16 22.70
C ASP A 51 9.67 -10.54 21.86
N ASN A 52 8.60 -11.32 21.73
CA ASN A 52 7.33 -10.93 21.12
C ASN A 52 6.52 -10.06 22.10
N SER A 53 7.11 -9.01 22.68
CA SER A 53 6.36 -8.05 23.47
C SER A 53 5.61 -7.11 22.51
N ARG A 54 4.35 -7.42 22.22
CA ARG A 54 3.38 -6.48 21.63
C ARG A 54 3.41 -5.19 22.46
N SER A 55 3.92 -4.09 21.89
CA SER A 55 3.66 -2.77 22.42
C SER A 55 2.16 -2.54 22.30
N ALA A 56 1.42 -2.76 23.39
CA ALA A 56 -0.03 -2.60 23.40
C ALA A 56 -0.38 -1.15 23.03
N GLU A 57 -1.12 -0.97 21.94
CA GLU A 57 -1.75 0.28 21.55
C GLU A 57 -2.61 0.75 22.72
N ARG A 58 -2.24 1.86 23.36
CA ARG A 58 -2.91 2.31 24.58
C ARG A 58 -4.17 3.11 24.20
N PRO A 59 -5.37 2.68 24.63
CA PRO A 59 -6.58 3.47 24.45
C PRO A 59 -6.45 4.81 25.19
N SER A 60 -6.89 5.89 24.56
CA SER A 60 -6.96 7.22 25.18
C SER A 60 -8.38 7.39 25.71
N ILE A 61 -8.56 7.40 27.03
CA ILE A 61 -9.87 7.59 27.66
C ILE A 61 -9.84 8.93 28.39
N VAL A 62 -10.34 9.97 27.72
CA VAL A 62 -10.44 11.33 28.25
C VAL A 62 -11.91 11.54 28.64
N GLN A 63 -12.20 11.54 29.94
CA GLN A 63 -13.59 11.70 30.40
C GLN A 63 -14.02 13.17 30.38
N GLY A 64 -15.12 13.46 29.68
CA GLY A 64 -15.97 14.64 29.91
C GLY A 64 -15.57 15.96 29.25
N ASN A 65 -14.45 16.02 28.51
CA ASN A 65 -14.03 17.21 27.80
C ASN A 65 -14.15 17.04 26.28
N ALA A 66 -14.48 18.13 25.58
CA ALA A 66 -14.44 18.16 24.11
C ALA A 66 -13.01 17.86 23.62
N PRO A 67 -12.86 17.15 22.49
CA PRO A 67 -11.55 16.79 21.97
C PRO A 67 -10.77 18.04 21.55
N THR A 68 -9.46 18.00 21.73
CA THR A 68 -8.57 19.08 21.29
C THR A 68 -7.49 18.55 20.36
N VAL A 69 -7.13 19.36 19.37
CA VAL A 69 -6.09 19.07 18.39
C VAL A 69 -5.23 20.29 18.16
N GLY A 70 -3.91 20.08 18.18
CA GLY A 70 -2.92 21.09 17.86
C GLY A 70 -1.87 20.53 16.90
N VAL A 71 -1.21 21.44 16.17
CA VAL A 71 -0.02 21.10 15.38
C VAL A 71 1.18 21.04 16.31
N ASP A 72 1.78 19.85 16.44
CA ASP A 72 3.01 19.60 17.22
C ASP A 72 4.22 20.07 16.40
N HIS A 73 4.32 19.56 15.17
CA HIS A 73 5.46 19.78 14.29
C HIS A 73 5.04 19.63 12.82
N VAL A 74 5.71 20.36 11.92
CA VAL A 74 5.63 20.18 10.47
C VAL A 74 7.02 19.89 9.92
N ASN A 75 7.14 19.03 8.91
CA ASN A 75 8.44 18.64 8.35
C ASN A 75 9.19 19.79 7.64
N ALA A 76 8.48 20.81 7.17
CA ALA A 76 9.04 22.02 6.57
C ALA A 76 8.00 23.15 6.57
N ASN A 77 8.44 24.41 6.52
CA ASN A 77 7.54 25.56 6.32
C ASN A 77 7.43 25.96 4.83
N GLU A 78 8.27 25.36 3.98
CA GLU A 78 8.35 25.58 2.54
C GLU A 78 8.57 24.23 1.87
N VAL A 79 7.74 23.90 0.88
CA VAL A 79 7.83 22.64 0.13
C VAL A 79 7.66 22.89 -1.36
N GLY A 80 8.34 22.12 -2.21
CA GLY A 80 8.07 22.19 -3.65
C GLY A 80 6.74 21.54 -4.02
N LEU A 81 6.13 21.95 -5.14
CA LEU A 81 4.95 21.29 -5.70
C LEU A 81 5.13 19.77 -5.75
N TYR A 82 4.07 19.06 -5.39
CA TYR A 82 4.00 17.60 -5.36
C TYR A 82 4.96 16.91 -4.37
N LYS A 83 5.62 17.68 -3.49
CA LYS A 83 6.40 17.12 -2.38
C LYS A 83 5.55 17.01 -1.12
N LYS A 84 5.95 16.08 -0.25
CA LYS A 84 5.35 15.85 1.07
C LYS A 84 5.44 17.07 1.99
N PHE A 85 4.29 17.53 2.43
CA PHE A 85 4.07 18.30 3.65
C PHE A 85 3.43 17.37 4.69
N GLU A 86 4.13 17.10 5.79
CA GLU A 86 3.68 16.20 6.86
C GLU A 86 3.52 16.97 8.17
N ILE A 87 2.34 16.85 8.77
CA ILE A 87 1.99 17.45 10.05
C ILE A 87 1.93 16.32 11.09
N THR A 88 2.64 16.48 12.19
CA THR A 88 2.47 15.70 13.42
C THR A 88 1.57 16.46 14.38
N LEU A 89 0.60 15.77 14.98
CA LEU A 89 -0.44 16.39 15.82
C LEU A 89 -0.27 16.04 17.30
N ASN A 90 -0.62 16.99 18.15
CA ASN A 90 -0.92 16.77 19.56
C ASN A 90 -2.44 16.61 19.70
N VAL A 91 -2.86 15.44 20.15
CA VAL A 91 -4.28 15.04 20.20
C VAL A 91 -4.65 14.66 21.63
N ASN A 92 -5.77 15.20 22.10
CA ASN A 92 -6.39 14.81 23.35
C ASN A 92 -7.87 14.54 23.08
N ALA A 93 -8.24 13.25 23.03
CA ALA A 93 -9.55 12.76 22.63
C ALA A 93 -9.82 11.38 23.23
N ALA A 94 -11.09 10.96 23.28
CA ALA A 94 -11.53 9.66 23.77
C ALA A 94 -11.69 8.65 22.61
N TYR A 95 -10.88 7.60 22.60
CA TYR A 95 -10.97 6.50 21.63
C TYR A 95 -10.27 5.24 22.17
N SER A 96 -10.79 4.09 21.77
CA SER A 96 -10.17 2.78 21.98
C SER A 96 -9.42 2.30 20.76
N ASN A 97 -10.00 2.49 19.57
CA ASN A 97 -9.40 2.15 18.29
C ASN A 97 -8.98 3.42 17.54
N PRO A 98 -7.67 3.76 17.45
CA PRO A 98 -7.22 4.96 16.73
C PRO A 98 -7.41 4.86 15.21
N TYR A 99 -7.82 3.70 14.70
CA TYR A 99 -8.05 3.47 13.27
C TYR A 99 -9.53 3.57 12.89
N ASP A 100 -10.43 3.69 13.86
CA ASP A 100 -11.86 3.77 13.62
C ASP A 100 -12.34 5.23 13.54
N PRO A 101 -12.72 5.74 12.36
CA PRO A 101 -13.24 7.11 12.23
C PRO A 101 -14.61 7.31 12.92
N ASP A 102 -15.31 6.26 13.32
CA ASP A 102 -16.53 6.37 14.13
C ASP A 102 -16.21 6.66 15.62
N GLU A 103 -14.97 6.38 16.07
CA GLU A 103 -14.49 6.71 17.42
C GLU A 103 -13.68 8.02 17.45
N ILE A 104 -12.80 8.22 16.46
CA ILE A 104 -11.99 9.43 16.33
C ILE A 104 -11.76 9.79 14.85
N ASP A 105 -12.29 10.95 14.44
CA ASP A 105 -12.13 11.48 13.09
C ASP A 105 -11.29 12.76 13.12
N ILE A 106 -10.07 12.66 12.58
CA ILE A 106 -9.18 13.82 12.35
C ILE A 106 -9.14 14.13 10.86
N ARG A 107 -9.30 15.41 10.53
CA ARG A 107 -9.21 15.93 9.16
C ARG A 107 -8.47 17.27 9.15
N ALA A 108 -7.89 17.62 8.01
CA ALA A 108 -7.50 18.99 7.71
C ALA A 108 -8.24 19.50 6.49
N VAL A 109 -8.45 20.82 6.47
CA VAL A 109 -8.88 21.54 5.27
C VAL A 109 -7.72 22.45 4.86
N PHE A 110 -7.11 22.14 3.72
CA PHE A 110 -6.09 22.99 3.11
C PHE A 110 -6.77 23.92 2.11
N THR A 111 -6.40 25.19 2.13
CA THR A 111 -6.86 26.22 1.20
C THR A 111 -5.68 26.67 0.35
N ALA A 112 -5.81 26.45 -0.96
CA ALA A 112 -4.84 26.81 -1.96
C ALA A 112 -4.73 28.34 -2.14
N PRO A 113 -3.65 28.85 -2.75
CA PRO A 113 -3.55 30.24 -3.17
C PRO A 113 -4.74 30.70 -4.04
N SER A 114 -5.30 29.82 -4.88
CA SER A 114 -6.52 30.07 -5.66
C SER A 114 -7.80 30.18 -4.82
N GLY A 115 -7.77 29.79 -3.54
CA GLY A 115 -8.93 29.65 -2.68
C GLY A 115 -9.60 28.26 -2.73
N LYS A 116 -9.14 27.35 -3.61
CA LYS A 116 -9.64 25.97 -3.67
C LYS A 116 -9.38 25.25 -2.34
N GLN A 117 -10.40 24.55 -1.84
CA GLN A 117 -10.29 23.74 -0.62
C GLN A 117 -9.97 22.28 -0.93
N TRP A 118 -9.15 21.68 -0.07
CA TRP A 118 -8.68 20.30 -0.14
C TRP A 118 -8.92 19.62 1.21
N PRO A 119 -10.01 18.84 1.35
CA PRO A 119 -10.24 18.04 2.53
C PRO A 119 -9.27 16.84 2.54
N VAL A 120 -8.55 16.65 3.64
CA VAL A 120 -7.56 15.58 3.80
C VAL A 120 -7.77 14.86 5.12
N PHE A 121 -7.78 13.54 5.09
CA PHE A 121 -7.90 12.72 6.30
C PHE A 121 -6.59 12.68 7.09
N GLY A 122 -6.70 12.73 8.42
CA GLY A 122 -5.65 12.31 9.33
C GLY A 122 -5.64 10.80 9.52
N PHE A 123 -4.49 10.28 9.95
CA PHE A 123 -4.28 8.87 10.26
C PHE A 123 -3.39 8.71 11.49
N TYR A 124 -3.54 7.57 12.17
CA TYR A 124 -2.67 7.16 13.24
C TYR A 124 -1.50 6.34 12.69
N ASP A 125 -0.28 6.68 13.13
CA ASP A 125 0.97 6.02 12.79
C ASP A 125 1.60 5.46 14.07
N ASN A 126 1.75 4.13 14.11
CA ASN A 126 2.50 3.46 15.17
C ASN A 126 3.63 2.59 14.61
N PHE A 127 4.13 2.92 13.41
CA PHE A 127 5.32 2.30 12.86
C PHE A 127 6.53 2.61 13.76
N ASN A 128 7.35 1.61 14.10
CA ASN A 128 8.45 1.75 15.08
C ASN A 128 8.02 2.37 16.42
N SER A 129 6.79 2.08 16.86
CA SER A 129 6.24 2.52 18.15
C SER A 129 6.17 4.05 18.32
N VAL A 130 6.10 4.82 17.22
CA VAL A 130 6.04 6.29 17.28
C VAL A 130 4.75 6.81 17.92
N SER A 131 3.63 6.09 17.78
CA SER A 131 2.32 6.43 18.37
C SER A 131 1.89 7.89 18.12
N LYS A 132 1.90 8.34 16.86
CA LYS A 132 1.58 9.73 16.48
C LYS A 132 0.39 9.81 15.53
N TRP A 133 -0.42 10.85 15.71
CA TRP A 133 -1.38 11.29 14.72
C TRP A 133 -0.71 12.17 13.67
N LYS A 134 -1.00 11.91 12.40
CA LYS A 134 -0.39 12.60 11.27
C LYS A 134 -1.40 12.99 10.21
N ILE A 135 -1.07 14.03 9.47
CA ILE A 135 -1.70 14.41 8.19
C ILE A 135 -0.59 14.55 7.16
N ARG A 136 -0.80 14.02 5.96
CA ARG A 136 0.12 14.17 4.84
C ARG A 136 -0.59 14.84 3.67
N PHE A 137 0.03 15.88 3.15
CA PHE A 137 -0.45 16.69 2.04
C PHE A 137 0.66 16.88 1.01
N ALA A 138 0.29 17.17 -0.25
CA ALA A 138 1.21 17.62 -1.27
C ALA A 138 0.55 18.73 -2.09
N PRO A 139 1.11 19.96 -2.14
CA PRO A 139 0.48 21.07 -2.84
C PRO A 139 0.65 20.94 -4.37
N ASN A 140 -0.36 21.39 -5.11
CA ASN A 140 -0.34 21.45 -6.58
C ASN A 140 -0.39 22.88 -7.14
N GLU A 141 -0.36 23.90 -6.27
CA GLU A 141 -0.34 25.32 -6.63
C GLU A 141 0.77 26.03 -5.86
N ALA A 142 1.53 26.90 -6.55
CA ALA A 142 2.59 27.66 -5.91
C ALA A 142 2.01 28.89 -5.19
N GLY A 143 2.56 29.21 -4.01
CA GLY A 143 2.14 30.33 -3.17
C GLY A 143 1.86 29.96 -1.71
N GLU A 144 1.26 30.88 -0.96
CA GLU A 144 0.89 30.67 0.45
C GLU A 144 -0.34 29.76 0.54
N TRP A 145 -0.19 28.62 1.21
CA TRP A 145 -1.28 27.75 1.60
C TRP A 145 -1.68 28.01 3.05
N ARG A 146 -2.97 27.84 3.34
CA ARG A 146 -3.51 27.91 4.70
C ARG A 146 -4.18 26.61 5.07
N TYR A 147 -4.15 26.21 6.33
CA TYR A 147 -4.90 25.05 6.77
C TYR A 147 -5.33 25.14 8.22
N TYR A 148 -6.35 24.38 8.58
CA TYR A 148 -6.72 24.10 9.96
C TYR A 148 -7.07 22.62 10.09
N VAL A 149 -6.99 22.10 11.32
CA VAL A 149 -7.26 20.71 11.66
C VAL A 149 -8.53 20.63 12.50
N THR A 150 -9.40 19.69 12.16
CA THR A 150 -10.60 19.37 12.93
C THR A 150 -10.45 17.98 13.55
N ILE A 151 -10.99 17.81 14.74
CA ILE A 151 -11.10 16.53 15.44
C ILE A 151 -12.54 16.31 15.89
N SER A 152 -13.00 15.07 15.85
CA SER A 152 -14.29 14.66 16.42
C SER A 152 -14.13 13.33 17.13
N ASP A 153 -14.74 13.20 18.31
CA ASP A 153 -14.86 11.96 19.06
C ASP A 153 -16.28 11.86 19.67
N THR A 154 -16.51 10.90 20.57
CA THR A 154 -17.82 10.75 21.24
C THR A 154 -18.23 11.92 22.13
N ASN A 155 -17.28 12.76 22.55
CA ASN A 155 -17.50 13.90 23.45
C ASN A 155 -17.71 15.23 22.69
N GLY A 156 -17.52 15.26 21.37
CA GLY A 156 -17.85 16.41 20.54
C GLY A 156 -16.82 16.67 19.44
N THR A 157 -16.60 17.95 19.14
CA THR A 157 -15.70 18.39 18.08
C THR A 157 -14.74 19.47 18.57
N GLY A 158 -13.58 19.56 17.94
CA GLY A 158 -12.57 20.57 18.20
C GLY A 158 -11.89 21.02 16.92
N GLN A 159 -11.26 22.19 16.97
CA GLN A 159 -10.56 22.77 15.82
C GLN A 159 -9.27 23.46 16.28
N SER A 160 -8.21 23.33 15.50
CA SER A 160 -6.98 24.11 15.68
C SER A 160 -7.16 25.56 15.24
N GLN A 161 -6.17 26.40 15.56
CA GLN A 161 -5.97 27.67 14.86
C GLN A 161 -5.61 27.44 13.38
N VAL A 162 -5.65 28.52 12.58
CA VAL A 162 -5.19 28.49 11.18
C VAL A 162 -3.67 28.55 11.13
N HIS A 163 -3.07 27.66 10.36
CA HIS A 163 -1.65 27.55 10.08
C HIS A 163 -1.35 27.86 8.61
N ARG A 164 -0.07 28.02 8.28
CA ARG A 164 0.38 28.38 6.93
C ARG A 164 1.69 27.68 6.57
N PHE A 165 1.89 27.46 5.27
CA PHE A 165 3.17 27.08 4.68
C PHE A 165 3.23 27.60 3.24
N THR A 166 4.42 27.66 2.65
CA THR A 166 4.62 28.10 1.27
C THR A 166 4.90 26.91 0.36
N ALA A 167 4.31 26.93 -0.83
CA ALA A 167 4.60 25.99 -1.89
C ALA A 167 5.35 26.66 -3.04
N ASP A 168 6.52 26.13 -3.42
CA ASP A 168 7.32 26.63 -4.56
C ASP A 168 7.20 25.73 -5.78
N SER A 169 7.55 26.26 -6.95
CA SER A 169 7.72 25.44 -8.15
C SER A 169 8.64 24.24 -7.91
N SER A 170 8.34 23.12 -8.56
CA SER A 170 9.21 21.95 -8.57
C SER A 170 9.37 21.41 -9.99
N VAL A 171 10.31 20.48 -10.17
CA VAL A 171 10.52 19.77 -11.44
C VAL A 171 9.54 18.60 -11.64
N TYR A 172 8.61 18.39 -10.70
CA TYR A 172 7.69 17.27 -10.75
C TYR A 172 6.40 17.69 -11.45
N HIS A 173 5.83 16.76 -12.20
CA HIS A 173 4.61 16.97 -12.99
C HIS A 173 3.31 16.58 -12.26
N GLY A 174 3.41 16.05 -11.04
CA GLY A 174 2.26 15.65 -10.22
C GLY A 174 1.75 14.22 -10.42
N TRP A 175 0.47 14.01 -10.13
CA TRP A 175 -0.19 12.70 -10.20
C TRP A 175 -0.52 12.30 -11.65
N ILE A 176 -1.06 11.11 -11.85
CA ILE A 176 -1.53 10.65 -13.17
C ILE A 176 -3.04 10.77 -13.19
N HIS A 177 -3.61 11.24 -14.31
CA HIS A 177 -5.05 11.30 -14.56
C HIS A 177 -5.37 10.81 -15.96
N THR A 178 -6.61 10.37 -16.18
CA THR A 178 -7.14 10.21 -17.53
C THR A 178 -7.22 11.55 -18.24
N SER A 179 -6.76 11.64 -19.49
CA SER A 179 -6.84 12.88 -20.26
C SER A 179 -8.29 13.27 -20.53
N PRO A 180 -8.69 14.53 -20.25
CA PRO A 180 -10.03 15.01 -20.56
C PRO A 180 -10.25 15.17 -22.06
N GLU A 181 -9.19 15.30 -22.86
CA GLU A 181 -9.25 15.42 -24.32
C GLU A 181 -9.38 14.05 -25.00
N ASN A 182 -8.75 13.02 -24.43
CA ASN A 182 -8.82 11.66 -24.95
C ASN A 182 -8.67 10.63 -23.83
N LEU A 183 -9.79 10.01 -23.46
CA LEU A 183 -9.90 9.05 -22.36
C LEU A 183 -9.05 7.77 -22.56
N HIS A 184 -8.44 7.55 -23.73
CA HIS A 184 -7.49 6.45 -23.97
C HIS A 184 -6.07 6.74 -23.49
N TYR A 185 -5.75 7.98 -23.09
CA TYR A 185 -4.42 8.38 -22.66
C TYR A 185 -4.40 8.92 -21.23
N PHE A 186 -3.24 8.81 -20.59
CA PHE A 186 -2.96 9.43 -19.30
C PHE A 186 -2.16 10.72 -19.47
N ILE A 187 -2.40 11.68 -18.58
CA ILE A 187 -1.64 12.93 -18.42
C ILE A 187 -1.26 13.11 -16.95
N GLN A 188 -0.38 14.05 -16.67
CA GLN A 188 -0.11 14.52 -15.31
C GLN A 188 -0.76 15.89 -15.05
N ASP A 189 -0.67 16.40 -13.82
CA ASP A 189 -1.35 17.65 -13.41
C ASP A 189 -0.99 18.86 -14.29
N ASP A 190 0.24 18.91 -14.80
CA ASP A 190 0.71 19.99 -15.69
C ASP A 190 0.42 19.76 -17.18
N GLY A 191 -0.34 18.69 -17.50
CA GLY A 191 -0.67 18.30 -18.86
C GLY A 191 0.37 17.40 -19.55
N THR A 192 1.50 17.11 -18.90
CA THR A 192 2.52 16.22 -19.47
C THR A 192 1.94 14.82 -19.73
N PRO A 193 2.04 14.28 -20.97
CA PRO A 193 1.58 12.93 -21.27
C PRO A 193 2.29 11.86 -20.45
N PHE A 194 1.56 10.85 -19.98
CA PHE A 194 2.12 9.70 -19.30
C PHE A 194 1.87 8.40 -20.07
N TYR A 195 2.95 7.80 -20.57
CA TYR A 195 2.92 6.48 -21.24
C TYR A 195 3.54 5.43 -20.32
N GLY A 196 2.71 4.56 -19.74
CA GLY A 196 3.17 3.53 -18.82
C GLY A 196 3.96 2.43 -19.54
N VAL A 197 5.24 2.29 -19.19
CA VAL A 197 6.08 1.14 -19.53
C VAL A 197 6.46 0.47 -18.22
N GLY A 198 5.92 -0.72 -17.98
CA GLY A 198 5.98 -1.30 -16.66
C GLY A 198 5.98 -2.81 -16.62
N MET A 199 6.07 -3.32 -15.40
CA MET A 199 5.95 -4.73 -15.09
C MET A 199 5.08 -4.93 -13.86
N TYR A 200 4.46 -6.10 -13.79
CA TYR A 200 3.92 -6.57 -12.52
C TYR A 200 5.07 -7.12 -11.67
N SER A 201 5.20 -6.66 -10.43
CA SER A 201 6.10 -7.22 -9.40
C SER A 201 5.26 -7.59 -8.17
N PRO A 202 4.39 -8.63 -8.28
CA PRO A 202 3.41 -8.97 -7.25
C PRO A 202 4.05 -9.67 -6.02
N TRP A 203 5.23 -10.25 -6.20
CA TRP A 203 6.02 -10.93 -5.17
C TRP A 203 7.50 -10.59 -5.30
N GLY A 204 8.24 -10.68 -4.19
CA GLY A 204 9.70 -10.57 -4.18
C GLY A 204 10.26 -9.22 -4.65
N THR A 205 9.44 -8.17 -4.72
CA THR A 205 9.88 -6.82 -5.12
C THR A 205 11.06 -6.41 -4.26
N SER A 206 12.16 -6.00 -4.90
CA SER A 206 13.41 -5.62 -4.24
C SER A 206 13.92 -4.28 -4.78
N ILE A 207 14.89 -3.68 -4.09
CA ILE A 207 15.58 -2.48 -4.59
C ILE A 207 16.17 -2.74 -5.99
N SER A 208 16.80 -3.90 -6.19
CA SER A 208 17.36 -4.32 -7.48
C SER A 208 16.30 -4.41 -8.58
N THR A 209 15.08 -4.87 -8.24
CA THR A 209 13.94 -4.88 -9.18
C THR A 209 13.61 -3.46 -9.65
N LEU A 210 13.50 -2.51 -8.73
CA LEU A 210 13.18 -1.11 -9.05
C LEU A 210 14.31 -0.43 -9.84
N ASP A 211 15.56 -0.67 -9.47
CA ASP A 211 16.73 -0.13 -10.17
C ASP A 211 16.83 -0.66 -11.61
N ARG A 212 16.55 -1.95 -11.82
CA ARG A 212 16.53 -2.55 -13.16
C ARG A 212 15.39 -1.98 -14.00
N LEU A 213 14.19 -1.88 -13.44
CA LEU A 213 13.05 -1.29 -14.14
C LEU A 213 13.40 0.11 -14.64
N LYS A 214 13.93 0.96 -13.76
CA LYS A 214 14.34 2.32 -14.12
C LYS A 214 15.46 2.33 -15.17
N ARG A 215 16.49 1.50 -14.99
CA ARG A 215 17.63 1.39 -15.92
C ARG A 215 17.19 1.07 -17.35
N TYR A 216 16.18 0.22 -17.51
CA TYR A 216 15.67 -0.19 -18.82
C TYR A 216 14.51 0.68 -19.33
N GLY A 217 14.31 1.87 -18.76
CA GLY A 217 13.33 2.85 -19.24
C GLY A 217 11.90 2.63 -18.75
N GLY A 218 11.68 1.71 -17.82
CA GLY A 218 10.37 1.56 -17.18
C GLY A 218 10.08 2.71 -16.20
N ASN A 219 8.80 3.05 -16.09
CA ASN A 219 8.32 4.19 -15.30
C ASN A 219 7.13 3.86 -14.38
N ILE A 220 6.59 2.65 -14.45
CA ILE A 220 5.51 2.17 -13.56
C ILE A 220 5.72 0.70 -13.22
N PHE A 221 5.32 0.29 -12.02
CA PHE A 221 5.18 -1.13 -11.68
C PHE A 221 3.93 -1.37 -10.84
N ALA A 222 3.45 -2.60 -10.86
CA ALA A 222 2.34 -3.02 -10.02
C ALA A 222 2.81 -3.90 -8.85
N VAL A 223 2.18 -3.76 -7.70
CA VAL A 223 2.50 -4.54 -6.49
C VAL A 223 1.24 -4.92 -5.73
N TRP A 224 1.25 -6.10 -5.13
CA TRP A 224 0.12 -6.65 -4.37
C TRP A 224 0.21 -6.35 -2.88
N ASN A 225 -0.93 -6.04 -2.26
CA ASN A 225 -1.15 -6.19 -0.84
C ASN A 225 -1.25 -7.69 -0.46
N ILE A 226 -0.12 -8.41 -0.49
CA ILE A 226 -0.06 -9.86 -0.23
C ILE A 226 1.12 -10.24 0.68
N MET A 227 1.36 -11.54 0.87
CA MET A 227 2.38 -12.12 1.77
C MET A 227 3.48 -12.92 1.05
N TYR A 228 3.77 -12.60 -0.21
CA TYR A 228 4.73 -13.33 -1.05
C TYR A 228 6.16 -12.76 -1.06
N GLY A 229 6.56 -12.12 0.04
CA GLY A 229 7.94 -11.64 0.23
C GLY A 229 8.31 -10.40 -0.58
N GLY A 230 9.48 -9.84 -0.29
CA GLY A 230 9.95 -8.56 -0.86
C GLY A 230 9.69 -7.36 0.06
N LEU A 231 9.84 -6.15 -0.49
CA LEU A 231 9.90 -4.90 0.27
C LEU A 231 8.67 -4.64 1.15
N ILE A 232 7.47 -5.05 0.72
CA ILE A 232 6.22 -4.84 1.50
C ILE A 232 5.47 -6.14 1.79
N SER A 233 5.64 -7.17 0.94
CA SER A 233 4.90 -8.43 1.07
C SER A 233 5.57 -9.42 2.02
N SER A 234 6.69 -9.06 2.64
CA SER A 234 7.28 -9.83 3.76
C SER A 234 6.59 -9.56 5.10
N TYR A 235 5.71 -8.54 5.17
CA TYR A 235 5.23 -7.98 6.44
C TYR A 235 3.73 -8.18 6.67
N GLY A 236 3.09 -9.20 6.08
CA GLY A 236 1.65 -9.46 6.24
C GLY A 236 0.79 -8.73 5.21
N ILE A 237 -0.46 -8.41 5.58
CA ILE A 237 -1.40 -7.58 4.81
C ILE A 237 -1.70 -6.29 5.58
N ILE A 238 -2.19 -5.26 4.88
CA ILE A 238 -2.44 -3.94 5.48
C ILE A 238 -3.44 -4.02 6.64
N GLU A 239 -4.59 -4.67 6.45
CA GLU A 239 -5.56 -4.91 7.53
C GLU A 239 -5.30 -6.29 8.10
N SER A 240 -4.59 -6.36 9.23
CA SER A 240 -4.19 -7.64 9.85
C SER A 240 -5.22 -8.15 10.87
N GLU A 241 -6.02 -7.25 11.42
CA GLU A 241 -7.21 -7.54 12.21
C GLU A 241 -8.34 -6.64 11.70
N LEU A 242 -9.59 -7.08 11.77
CA LEU A 242 -10.71 -6.30 11.24
C LEU A 242 -10.77 -4.91 11.92
N GLY A 243 -10.65 -3.85 11.13
CA GLY A 243 -10.61 -2.46 11.59
C GLY A 243 -9.29 -2.02 12.22
N LYS A 244 -8.19 -2.79 12.11
CA LYS A 244 -6.85 -2.39 12.57
C LYS A 244 -5.78 -2.66 11.53
N TYR A 245 -4.91 -1.68 11.35
CA TYR A 245 -3.93 -1.69 10.27
C TYR A 245 -2.53 -2.04 10.77
N ASN A 246 -1.87 -2.94 10.05
CA ASN A 246 -0.51 -3.38 10.27
C ASN A 246 0.47 -2.23 10.01
N GLN A 247 0.98 -1.65 11.10
CA GLN A 247 1.85 -0.49 11.04
C GLN A 247 3.25 -0.82 10.52
N LEU A 248 3.74 -2.04 10.74
CA LEU A 248 5.01 -2.52 10.17
C LEU A 248 4.93 -2.51 8.64
N LYS A 249 3.91 -3.16 8.08
CA LYS A 249 3.68 -3.14 6.62
C LYS A 249 3.45 -1.73 6.09
N SER A 250 2.65 -0.93 6.78
CA SER A 250 2.33 0.43 6.35
C SER A 250 3.58 1.34 6.33
N GLY A 251 4.49 1.19 7.29
CA GLY A 251 5.78 1.88 7.27
C GLY A 251 6.70 1.41 6.14
N HIS A 252 6.67 0.12 5.77
CA HIS A 252 7.40 -0.36 4.59
C HIS A 252 6.77 0.10 3.27
N ILE A 253 5.46 0.34 3.22
CA ILE A 253 4.81 1.01 2.06
C ILE A 253 5.28 2.46 1.97
N ASP A 254 5.40 3.18 3.10
CA ASP A 254 5.99 4.53 3.12
C ASP A 254 7.40 4.53 2.50
N GLN A 255 8.24 3.56 2.88
CA GLN A 255 9.57 3.39 2.30
C GLN A 255 9.55 3.04 0.81
N LEU A 256 8.61 2.20 0.36
CA LEU A 256 8.45 1.87 -1.05
C LEU A 256 8.07 3.10 -1.88
N LEU A 257 7.20 3.95 -1.35
CA LEU A 257 6.82 5.22 -1.98
C LEU A 257 8.04 6.14 -2.09
N ASP A 258 8.78 6.36 -1.00
CA ASP A 258 10.00 7.18 -1.01
C ASP A 258 11.06 6.62 -2.02
N LEU A 259 11.26 5.29 -2.05
CA LEU A 259 12.15 4.64 -3.01
C LEU A 259 11.70 4.85 -4.46
N SER A 260 10.39 4.82 -4.71
CA SER A 260 9.81 5.00 -6.04
C SER A 260 9.88 6.46 -6.49
N GLU A 261 9.63 7.39 -5.56
CA GLU A 261 9.72 8.84 -5.78
C GLU A 261 11.11 9.24 -6.22
N ASN A 262 12.14 8.73 -5.53
CA ASN A 262 13.54 8.98 -5.84
C ASN A 262 13.98 8.41 -7.21
N ARG A 263 13.21 7.48 -7.78
CA ARG A 263 13.47 6.88 -9.10
C ARG A 263 12.57 7.47 -10.20
N GLY A 264 11.59 8.29 -9.83
CA GLY A 264 10.53 8.71 -10.75
C GLY A 264 9.71 7.52 -11.26
N LEU A 265 9.49 6.52 -10.41
CA LEU A 265 8.62 5.37 -10.69
C LEU A 265 7.23 5.62 -10.10
N LYS A 266 6.22 5.17 -10.82
CA LYS A 266 4.81 5.15 -10.37
C LYS A 266 4.45 3.75 -9.90
N ILE A 267 3.50 3.66 -8.98
CA ILE A 267 3.01 2.40 -8.39
C ILE A 267 1.54 2.24 -8.76
N MET A 268 1.21 1.11 -9.38
CA MET A 268 -0.15 0.57 -9.38
C MET A 268 -0.30 -0.35 -8.16
N PHE A 269 -1.03 0.10 -7.15
CA PHE A 269 -1.14 -0.60 -5.88
C PHE A 269 -2.42 -1.44 -5.85
N CYS A 270 -2.26 -2.77 -5.88
CA CYS A 270 -3.39 -3.70 -5.80
C CYS A 270 -3.81 -3.90 -4.34
N ILE A 271 -5.02 -3.46 -4.03
CA ILE A 271 -5.62 -3.58 -2.70
C ILE A 271 -6.06 -5.01 -2.45
N TRP A 272 -6.75 -5.61 -3.43
CA TRP A 272 -7.30 -6.96 -3.35
C TRP A 272 -6.78 -7.88 -4.46
N PRO A 273 -5.67 -8.60 -4.23
CA PRO A 273 -5.32 -9.77 -5.04
C PRO A 273 -6.40 -10.86 -4.90
N HIS A 274 -6.70 -11.59 -5.98
CA HIS A 274 -7.74 -12.64 -5.99
C HIS A 274 -7.55 -13.66 -4.85
N ASP A 275 -6.31 -14.01 -4.52
CA ASP A 275 -5.98 -14.96 -3.45
C ASP A 275 -6.63 -14.56 -2.13
N LEU A 276 -6.64 -13.27 -1.78
CA LEU A 276 -7.23 -12.79 -0.53
C LEU A 276 -8.75 -12.77 -0.54
N LEU A 277 -9.38 -12.90 -1.72
CA LEU A 277 -10.83 -12.92 -1.91
C LEU A 277 -11.33 -14.29 -2.35
N SER A 278 -10.48 -15.33 -2.27
CA SER A 278 -10.84 -16.68 -2.62
C SER A 278 -10.58 -17.67 -1.49
N ALA A 279 -11.52 -18.60 -1.32
CA ALA A 279 -11.41 -19.78 -0.46
C ALA A 279 -11.28 -21.08 -1.27
N THR A 280 -11.64 -21.09 -2.55
CA THR A 280 -11.74 -22.32 -3.35
C THR A 280 -11.18 -22.20 -4.77
N VAL A 281 -11.01 -20.99 -5.30
CA VAL A 281 -10.59 -20.73 -6.68
C VAL A 281 -9.08 -20.49 -6.71
N TRP A 282 -8.37 -21.26 -7.55
CA TRP A 282 -6.92 -21.16 -7.76
C TRP A 282 -6.12 -21.13 -6.44
N THR A 283 -5.10 -20.27 -6.38
CA THR A 283 -4.37 -19.97 -5.15
C THR A 283 -5.27 -19.11 -4.26
N HIS A 284 -5.48 -19.56 -3.03
CA HIS A 284 -6.48 -18.97 -2.15
C HIS A 284 -5.94 -18.77 -0.73
N GLN A 285 -6.26 -17.63 -0.13
CA GLN A 285 -5.81 -17.17 1.17
C GLN A 285 -6.94 -16.50 1.97
N TRP A 286 -8.22 -16.76 1.66
CA TRP A 286 -9.38 -16.17 2.36
C TRP A 286 -9.27 -16.23 3.89
N ARG A 287 -8.79 -17.35 4.45
CA ARG A 287 -8.65 -17.52 5.90
C ARG A 287 -7.63 -16.59 6.55
N LYS A 288 -6.75 -15.95 5.78
CA LYS A 288 -5.82 -14.91 6.26
C LYS A 288 -6.40 -13.50 6.13
N ASN A 289 -7.48 -13.34 5.38
CA ASN A 289 -8.18 -12.08 5.25
C ASN A 289 -9.14 -11.90 6.46
N PRO A 290 -9.04 -10.83 7.27
CA PRO A 290 -9.86 -10.66 8.48
C PRO A 290 -11.37 -10.67 8.20
N TYR A 291 -11.78 -10.36 6.98
CA TYR A 291 -13.18 -10.39 6.56
C TYR A 291 -13.78 -11.81 6.60
N SER A 292 -12.94 -12.85 6.60
CA SER A 292 -13.38 -14.23 6.82
C SER A 292 -14.03 -14.50 8.18
N SER A 293 -13.91 -13.55 9.12
CA SER A 293 -14.61 -13.59 10.42
C SER A 293 -16.05 -13.05 10.37
N ILE A 294 -16.43 -12.33 9.31
CA ILE A 294 -17.73 -11.63 9.22
C ILE A 294 -18.56 -12.01 7.98
N CYS A 295 -17.96 -12.67 6.98
CA CYS A 295 -18.68 -13.19 5.82
C CYS A 295 -17.97 -14.40 5.21
N SER A 296 -18.63 -15.08 4.27
CA SER A 296 -17.99 -16.04 3.37
C SER A 296 -17.21 -15.29 2.27
N ALA A 297 -16.27 -15.97 1.59
CA ALA A 297 -15.58 -15.40 0.42
C ALA A 297 -16.58 -15.05 -0.71
N GLU A 298 -17.60 -15.90 -0.88
CA GLU A 298 -18.67 -15.72 -1.86
C GLU A 298 -19.54 -14.48 -1.57
N ASP A 299 -19.73 -14.12 -0.30
CA ASP A 299 -20.52 -12.96 0.14
C ASP A 299 -19.76 -11.64 0.21
N PHE A 300 -18.44 -11.64 -0.02
CA PHE A 300 -17.60 -10.47 0.24
C PHE A 300 -18.08 -9.19 -0.47
N PHE A 301 -18.50 -9.29 -1.73
CA PHE A 301 -18.89 -8.15 -2.56
C PHE A 301 -20.23 -7.49 -2.14
N SER A 302 -21.16 -8.27 -1.58
CA SER A 302 -22.49 -7.80 -1.17
C SER A 302 -22.66 -7.63 0.35
N ASN A 303 -21.73 -8.14 1.15
CA ASN A 303 -21.83 -8.06 2.60
C ASN A 303 -21.74 -6.60 3.10
N LYS A 304 -22.82 -6.13 3.75
CA LYS A 304 -22.94 -4.74 4.23
C LYS A 304 -21.96 -4.41 5.35
N THR A 305 -21.63 -5.36 6.20
CA THR A 305 -20.66 -5.17 7.29
C THR A 305 -19.25 -5.08 6.73
N ALA A 306 -18.89 -5.97 5.80
CA ALA A 306 -17.63 -5.90 5.06
C ALA A 306 -17.47 -4.54 4.38
N TRP A 307 -18.51 -4.05 3.70
CA TRP A 307 -18.47 -2.73 3.08
C TRP A 307 -18.17 -1.58 4.05
N LYS A 308 -18.70 -1.63 5.29
CA LYS A 308 -18.39 -0.60 6.31
C LYS A 308 -16.90 -0.59 6.68
N PHE A 309 -16.30 -1.76 6.88
CA PHE A 309 -14.86 -1.86 7.19
C PHE A 309 -13.98 -1.50 6.00
N GLN A 310 -14.37 -1.90 4.78
CA GLN A 310 -13.63 -1.55 3.56
C GLN A 310 -13.52 -0.03 3.39
N LYS A 311 -14.60 0.72 3.64
CA LYS A 311 -14.55 2.19 3.61
C LYS A 311 -13.55 2.77 4.64
N LYS A 312 -13.48 2.19 5.84
CA LYS A 312 -12.50 2.61 6.86
C LYS A 312 -11.07 2.33 6.37
N GLN A 313 -10.85 1.17 5.75
CA GLN A 313 -9.57 0.80 5.17
C GLN A 313 -9.18 1.75 4.04
N TYR A 314 -10.06 2.01 3.07
CA TYR A 314 -9.79 2.94 1.96
C TYR A 314 -9.52 4.36 2.45
N ARG A 315 -10.28 4.85 3.45
CA ARG A 315 -10.00 6.13 4.12
C ARG A 315 -8.57 6.15 4.67
N TYR A 316 -8.13 5.08 5.33
CA TYR A 316 -6.76 4.98 5.86
C TYR A 316 -5.69 4.97 4.76
N LEU A 317 -5.92 4.23 3.67
CA LEU A 317 -5.00 4.18 2.53
C LEU A 317 -4.83 5.56 1.89
N ILE A 318 -5.93 6.26 1.64
CA ILE A 318 -5.92 7.62 1.09
C ILE A 318 -5.17 8.56 2.05
N ALA A 319 -5.50 8.53 3.35
CA ALA A 319 -4.90 9.38 4.37
C ALA A 319 -3.38 9.22 4.47
N ARG A 320 -2.88 7.97 4.43
CA ARG A 320 -1.46 7.68 4.64
C ARG A 320 -0.64 7.77 3.36
N PHE A 321 -1.17 7.30 2.23
CA PHE A 321 -0.39 7.07 1.00
C PHE A 321 -0.78 7.98 -0.17
N GLY A 322 -2.00 8.53 -0.18
CA GLY A 322 -2.53 9.31 -1.31
C GLY A 322 -1.65 10.50 -1.71
N TYR A 323 -1.03 11.17 -0.75
CA TYR A 323 -0.16 12.33 -1.03
C TYR A 323 1.04 12.03 -1.94
N SER A 324 1.47 10.77 -2.04
CA SER A 324 2.71 10.46 -2.74
C SER A 324 2.51 10.60 -4.23
N ARG A 325 3.35 11.42 -4.87
CA ARG A 325 3.39 11.53 -6.33
C ARG A 325 3.82 10.22 -7.02
N SER A 326 4.34 9.24 -6.27
CA SER A 326 4.67 7.91 -6.81
C SER A 326 3.54 6.91 -6.71
N LEU A 327 2.49 7.18 -5.94
CA LEU A 327 1.25 6.45 -6.11
C LEU A 327 0.64 6.87 -7.46
N GLY A 328 0.43 5.88 -8.33
CA GLY A 328 -0.06 6.12 -9.70
C GLY A 328 -1.51 5.71 -9.87
N ILE A 329 -1.86 4.50 -9.45
CA ILE A 329 -3.18 3.89 -9.70
C ILE A 329 -3.57 3.04 -8.49
N TRP A 330 -4.82 3.17 -8.04
CA TRP A 330 -5.44 2.22 -7.13
C TRP A 330 -6.02 1.04 -7.92
N GLU A 331 -5.33 -0.09 -7.93
CA GLU A 331 -5.93 -1.32 -8.45
C GLU A 331 -6.84 -1.92 -7.37
N ILE A 332 -8.15 -1.81 -7.60
CA ILE A 332 -9.19 -2.25 -6.67
C ILE A 332 -9.03 -3.75 -6.44
N VAL A 333 -8.99 -4.53 -7.52
CA VAL A 333 -8.86 -5.98 -7.48
C VAL A 333 -8.05 -6.47 -8.68
N ASN A 334 -7.14 -7.39 -8.42
CA ASN A 334 -6.44 -8.12 -9.46
C ASN A 334 -7.15 -9.46 -9.72
N GLU A 335 -7.51 -9.72 -10.98
CA GLU A 335 -8.14 -10.97 -11.45
C GLU A 335 -9.45 -11.33 -10.73
N ILE A 336 -10.45 -10.44 -10.82
CA ILE A 336 -11.73 -10.59 -10.13
C ILE A 336 -12.45 -11.92 -10.43
N ASN A 337 -12.24 -12.49 -11.62
CA ASN A 337 -12.80 -13.78 -12.02
C ASN A 337 -12.17 -14.99 -11.31
N GLY A 338 -11.05 -14.78 -10.61
CA GLY A 338 -10.42 -15.73 -9.70
C GLY A 338 -10.96 -15.73 -8.27
N THR A 339 -12.11 -15.09 -8.02
CA THR A 339 -12.71 -14.99 -6.69
C THR A 339 -13.96 -15.87 -6.56
N ASP A 340 -14.26 -16.36 -5.36
CA ASP A 340 -15.41 -17.24 -5.13
C ASP A 340 -16.73 -16.56 -5.51
N GLY A 341 -16.91 -15.29 -5.15
CA GLY A 341 -18.13 -14.54 -5.50
C GLY A 341 -18.34 -14.48 -7.01
N TRP A 342 -17.29 -14.23 -7.80
CA TRP A 342 -17.40 -14.22 -9.25
C TRP A 342 -17.64 -15.62 -9.82
N ALA A 343 -16.84 -16.60 -9.41
CA ALA A 343 -16.89 -17.97 -9.92
C ALA A 343 -18.23 -18.67 -9.63
N ASN A 344 -18.87 -18.35 -8.49
CA ASN A 344 -20.16 -18.90 -8.08
C ASN A 344 -21.36 -18.10 -8.63
N GLY A 345 -21.17 -17.32 -9.69
CA GLY A 345 -22.26 -16.68 -10.43
C GLY A 345 -22.74 -15.34 -9.87
N ARG A 346 -22.06 -14.75 -8.88
CA ARG A 346 -22.43 -13.45 -8.28
C ARG A 346 -21.72 -12.26 -8.94
N ARG A 347 -21.58 -12.35 -10.27
CA ARG A 347 -20.89 -11.36 -11.10
C ARG A 347 -21.50 -9.95 -10.97
N SER A 348 -22.83 -9.85 -10.97
CA SER A 348 -23.52 -8.55 -10.85
C SER A 348 -23.20 -7.83 -9.53
N GLU A 349 -23.08 -8.59 -8.44
CA GLU A 349 -22.69 -8.05 -7.13
C GLU A 349 -21.22 -7.62 -7.12
N ALA A 350 -20.34 -8.37 -7.77
CA ALA A 350 -18.93 -8.01 -7.94
C ALA A 350 -18.76 -6.72 -8.76
N GLU A 351 -19.51 -6.57 -9.86
CA GLU A 351 -19.51 -5.34 -10.69
C GLU A 351 -20.12 -4.13 -9.94
N GLU A 352 -21.18 -4.34 -9.15
CA GLU A 352 -21.72 -3.32 -8.24
C GLU A 352 -20.68 -2.91 -7.18
N TRP A 353 -19.98 -3.88 -6.61
CA TRP A 353 -18.90 -3.63 -5.67
C TRP A 353 -17.78 -2.79 -6.27
N LEU A 354 -17.32 -3.11 -7.49
CA LEU A 354 -16.34 -2.28 -8.20
C LEU A 354 -16.79 -0.83 -8.36
N ARG A 355 -18.06 -0.61 -8.75
CA ARG A 355 -18.63 0.74 -8.88
C ARG A 355 -18.64 1.50 -7.55
N LYS A 356 -19.03 0.84 -6.44
CA LYS A 356 -19.00 1.44 -5.10
C LYS A 356 -17.58 1.82 -4.66
N VAL A 357 -16.59 0.96 -4.92
CA VAL A 357 -15.19 1.23 -4.58
C VAL A 357 -14.65 2.39 -5.41
N ASN A 358 -14.84 2.37 -6.74
CA ASN A 358 -14.44 3.48 -7.61
C ASN A 358 -15.05 4.81 -7.17
N GLN A 359 -16.36 4.82 -6.88
CA GLN A 359 -17.06 6.02 -6.40
C GLN A 359 -16.46 6.52 -5.08
N PHE A 360 -16.16 5.61 -4.14
CA PHE A 360 -15.53 5.99 -2.88
C PHE A 360 -14.19 6.70 -3.11
N PHE A 361 -13.31 6.16 -3.96
CA PHE A 361 -12.03 6.82 -4.26
C PHE A 361 -12.23 8.15 -4.98
N HIS A 362 -13.13 8.22 -5.96
CA HIS A 362 -13.47 9.47 -6.65
C HIS A 362 -13.90 10.58 -5.67
N ASP A 363 -14.71 10.24 -4.68
CA ASP A 363 -15.28 11.22 -3.74
C ASP A 363 -14.33 11.61 -2.60
N ASN A 364 -13.33 10.77 -2.30
CA ASN A 364 -12.55 10.88 -1.06
C ASN A 364 -11.04 11.00 -1.28
N ASP A 365 -10.50 10.63 -2.44
CA ASP A 365 -9.08 10.84 -2.77
C ASP A 365 -8.90 12.25 -3.34
N PRO A 366 -8.34 13.20 -2.57
CA PRO A 366 -8.25 14.58 -3.01
C PRO A 366 -7.32 14.77 -4.22
N TYR A 367 -6.46 13.78 -4.49
CA TYR A 367 -5.54 13.77 -5.62
C TYR A 367 -6.11 13.08 -6.86
N HIS A 368 -7.34 12.54 -6.79
CA HIS A 368 -8.04 11.95 -7.93
C HIS A 368 -7.20 10.91 -8.72
N HIS A 369 -6.55 9.99 -8.01
CA HIS A 369 -5.86 8.87 -8.65
C HIS A 369 -6.86 8.00 -9.44
N PRO A 370 -6.47 7.51 -10.63
CA PRO A 370 -7.24 6.52 -11.36
C PRO A 370 -7.43 5.25 -10.53
N THR A 371 -8.58 4.61 -10.69
CA THR A 371 -8.81 3.26 -10.19
C THR A 371 -8.89 2.28 -11.36
N THR A 372 -8.55 1.02 -11.11
CA THR A 372 -8.68 -0.04 -12.11
C THR A 372 -9.03 -1.38 -11.46
N ALA A 373 -9.50 -2.33 -12.25
CA ALA A 373 -9.69 -3.72 -11.86
C ALA A 373 -9.40 -4.61 -13.07
N SER A 374 -8.90 -5.83 -12.82
CA SER A 374 -8.52 -6.75 -13.89
C SER A 374 -9.26 -8.09 -13.81
N GLN A 375 -9.31 -8.78 -14.94
CA GLN A 375 -9.57 -10.22 -15.04
C GLN A 375 -8.27 -10.93 -15.40
N SER A 376 -8.20 -12.25 -15.20
CA SER A 376 -7.07 -13.05 -15.67
C SER A 376 -6.92 -12.97 -17.20
N GLY A 377 -5.67 -12.86 -17.66
CA GLY A 377 -5.30 -12.76 -19.08
C GLY A 377 -5.19 -14.09 -19.81
#